data_AF-A0AB35Y580-F1
#
_entry.id   AF-A0AB35Y580-F1
#
_cell.length_a   1.000
_cell.length_b   1.000
_cell.length_c   1.000
_cell.angle_alpha   90.00
_cell.angle_beta   90.00
_cell.angle_gamma   90.00
#
_symmetry.space_group_name_H-M   'P 1'
#
loop_
_entity.id
_entity.type
_entity.pdbx_description
1 polymer ?
#
loop_
_entity_poly.entity_id
_entity_poly.type
_entity_poly.pdbx_seq_one_letter_code
_entity_poly.pdbx_strand_id
1 'polypeptide(L)'
;MVHHTRKMEAEDSFDMISGTNGLLGAADGAFIMQKKRRTDNTALLDIVGRDQPDQELTLEFDRERCVWEFQGAETELWKLPPDPLLEAVAKMLTPEQPEWSGAPTELLERLPGVSIQANILTRKLNVSADRLYNDYGIRYESRRTHEGRVVKLTLENSGA
;
A
#
# COMPACT_ATOMS: atom_id res chain seq x y z
N MET A 1 -14.62 5.05 -17.18
CA MET A 1 -15.87 5.72 -17.58
C MET A 1 -16.47 6.36 -16.34
N VAL A 2 -17.03 7.57 -16.44
CA VAL A 2 -17.80 8.20 -15.36
C VAL A 2 -19.26 8.21 -15.78
N HIS A 3 -20.14 7.78 -14.89
CA HIS A 3 -21.56 7.65 -15.17
C HIS A 3 -22.40 8.08 -13.97
N HIS A 4 -23.61 8.59 -14.22
CA HIS A 4 -24.54 8.98 -13.16
C HIS A 4 -25.31 7.77 -12.61
N THR A 5 -25.69 7.83 -11.34
CA THR A 5 -26.68 6.93 -10.77
C THR A 5 -28.11 7.39 -11.10
N ARG A 6 -29.06 6.45 -11.14
CA ARG A 6 -30.48 6.75 -11.29
C ARG A 6 -31.01 7.40 -10.02
N LYS A 7 -32.15 8.09 -10.13
CA LYS A 7 -32.78 8.80 -9.00
C LYS A 7 -33.55 7.90 -8.03
N MET A 8 -33.84 6.66 -8.42
CA MET A 8 -34.60 5.70 -7.62
C MET A 8 -33.65 4.99 -6.67
N GLU A 9 -34.00 4.97 -5.39
CA GLU A 9 -33.24 4.27 -4.35
C GLU A 9 -33.26 2.75 -4.59
N ALA A 10 -32.18 2.09 -4.21
CA ALA A 10 -32.03 0.64 -4.19
C ALA A 10 -31.30 0.24 -2.91
N GLU A 11 -31.47 -1.01 -2.51
CA GLU A 11 -30.76 -1.57 -1.35
C GLU A 11 -29.28 -1.77 -1.68
N ASP A 12 -28.97 -2.32 -2.86
CA ASP A 12 -27.62 -2.37 -3.42
C ASP A 12 -27.32 -1.09 -4.20
N SER A 13 -26.23 -0.41 -3.87
CA SER A 13 -25.84 0.83 -4.53
C SER A 13 -25.46 0.62 -6.01
N PHE A 14 -25.02 -0.58 -6.40
CA PHE A 14 -24.67 -0.94 -7.78
C PHE A 14 -25.87 -1.08 -8.70
N ASP A 15 -27.04 -1.43 -8.17
CA ASP A 15 -28.32 -1.39 -8.88
C ASP A 15 -28.78 0.04 -9.21
N MET A 16 -28.09 1.06 -8.68
CA MET A 16 -28.34 2.45 -9.03
C MET A 16 -27.51 2.94 -10.23
N ILE A 17 -26.55 2.18 -10.78
CA ILE A 17 -25.83 2.61 -11.98
C ILE A 17 -26.84 2.75 -13.14
N SER A 18 -27.00 3.96 -13.71
CA SER A 18 -27.98 4.10 -14.78
C SER A 18 -27.51 3.43 -16.07
N GLY A 19 -28.39 2.64 -16.67
CA GLY A 19 -28.11 1.83 -17.86
C GLY A 19 -28.63 0.41 -17.68
N THR A 20 -28.41 -0.45 -18.69
CA THR A 20 -28.67 -1.89 -18.53
C THR A 20 -27.50 -2.54 -17.78
N ASN A 21 -27.71 -3.74 -17.21
CA ASN A 21 -26.67 -4.54 -16.55
C ASN A 21 -25.41 -4.80 -17.41
N GLY A 22 -25.43 -4.44 -18.70
CA GLY A 22 -24.27 -4.51 -19.59
C GLY A 22 -23.12 -3.58 -19.20
N LEU A 23 -23.35 -2.46 -18.49
CA LEU A 23 -22.28 -1.56 -18.07
C LEU A 23 -21.42 -2.17 -16.95
N LEU A 24 -22.06 -2.67 -15.90
CA LEU A 24 -21.36 -3.37 -14.82
C LEU A 24 -20.82 -4.72 -15.30
N GLY A 25 -21.58 -5.44 -16.14
CA GLY A 25 -21.18 -6.74 -16.68
C GLY A 25 -20.01 -6.69 -17.67
N ALA A 26 -19.70 -5.53 -18.24
CA ALA A 26 -18.53 -5.34 -19.12
C ALA A 26 -17.31 -4.76 -18.39
N ALA A 27 -17.47 -4.32 -17.14
CA ALA A 27 -16.38 -3.76 -16.35
C ALA A 27 -15.76 -4.84 -15.44
N ASP A 28 -14.46 -4.74 -15.17
CA ASP A 28 -13.79 -5.62 -14.21
C ASP A 28 -14.04 -5.21 -12.75
N GLY A 29 -14.56 -3.99 -12.53
CA GLY A 29 -14.96 -3.47 -11.23
C GLY A 29 -15.66 -2.11 -11.36
N ALA A 30 -16.23 -1.65 -10.26
CA ALA A 30 -16.97 -0.39 -10.21
C ALA A 30 -16.77 0.30 -8.86
N PHE A 31 -16.80 1.64 -8.90
CA PHE A 31 -16.77 2.49 -7.72
C PHE A 31 -18.01 3.38 -7.71
N ILE A 32 -18.68 3.50 -6.56
CA ILE A 32 -19.88 4.32 -6.40
C ILE A 32 -19.68 5.25 -5.22
N MET A 33 -19.69 6.55 -5.49
CA MET A 33 -19.57 7.58 -4.45
C MET A 33 -20.93 8.20 -4.15
N GLN A 34 -21.33 8.20 -2.88
CA GLN A 34 -22.63 8.72 -2.46
C GLN A 34 -22.53 9.55 -1.19
N LYS A 35 -23.30 10.65 -1.17
CA LYS A 35 -23.49 11.46 0.03
C LYS A 35 -24.86 11.17 0.60
N LYS A 36 -24.95 11.01 1.92
CA LYS A 36 -26.24 10.87 2.62
C LYS A 36 -27.16 12.06 2.36
N ARG A 37 -26.61 13.27 2.30
CA ARG A 37 -27.30 14.49 1.84
C ARG A 37 -26.43 15.24 0.84
N ARG A 38 -27.07 15.94 -0.10
CA ARG A 38 -26.35 16.72 -1.14
C ARG A 38 -25.36 17.75 -0.57
N THR A 39 -25.66 18.29 0.62
CA THR A 39 -24.84 19.30 1.30
C THR A 39 -23.74 18.72 2.17
N ASP A 40 -23.74 17.40 2.40
CA ASP A 40 -22.75 16.78 3.28
C ASP A 40 -21.34 16.89 2.68
N ASN A 41 -20.37 17.00 3.58
CA ASN A 41 -18.95 17.04 3.24
C ASN A 41 -18.35 15.63 3.13
N THR A 42 -19.00 14.66 3.74
CA THR A 42 -18.62 13.25 3.76
C THR A 42 -19.36 12.49 2.66
N ALA A 43 -18.69 11.52 2.06
CA ALA A 43 -19.26 10.55 1.14
C ALA A 43 -18.80 9.14 1.50
N LEU A 44 -19.65 8.15 1.20
CA LEU A 44 -19.26 6.75 1.15
C LEU A 44 -18.83 6.42 -0.28
N LEU A 45 -17.79 5.59 -0.41
CA LEU A 45 -17.29 5.06 -1.65
C LEU A 45 -17.35 3.53 -1.60
N ASP A 46 -18.35 2.95 -2.27
CA ASP A 46 -18.47 1.51 -2.46
C ASP A 46 -17.59 1.05 -3.61
N ILE A 47 -16.89 -0.05 -3.41
CA ILE A 47 -15.91 -0.59 -4.35
C ILE A 47 -16.17 -2.08 -4.53
N VAL A 48 -16.33 -2.51 -5.78
CA VAL A 48 -16.43 -3.93 -6.16
C VAL A 48 -15.47 -4.24 -7.31
N GLY A 49 -15.04 -5.49 -7.43
CA GLY A 49 -14.29 -5.94 -8.58
C GLY A 49 -14.04 -7.44 -8.60
N ARG A 50 -13.67 -7.96 -9.77
CA ARG A 50 -13.44 -9.40 -9.96
C ARG A 50 -12.25 -9.93 -9.14
N ASP A 51 -11.21 -9.11 -9.03
CA ASP A 51 -9.91 -9.50 -8.43
C ASP A 51 -9.61 -8.78 -7.11
N GLN A 52 -10.56 -8.00 -6.56
CA GLN A 52 -10.42 -7.29 -5.29
C GLN A 52 -11.62 -7.55 -4.39
N PRO A 53 -11.44 -7.59 -3.05
CA PRO A 53 -12.56 -7.70 -2.14
C PRO A 53 -13.41 -6.44 -2.17
N ASP A 54 -14.70 -6.62 -1.91
CA ASP A 54 -15.65 -5.52 -1.76
C ASP A 54 -15.24 -4.64 -0.56
N GLN A 55 -15.28 -3.33 -0.76
CA GLN A 55 -14.84 -2.34 0.23
C GLN A 55 -15.83 -1.18 0.28
N GLU A 56 -16.06 -0.65 1.49
CA GLU A 56 -16.75 0.60 1.72
C GLU A 56 -15.78 1.57 2.40
N LEU A 57 -15.48 2.70 1.75
CA LEU A 57 -14.61 3.74 2.29
C LEU A 57 -15.41 5.00 2.65
N THR A 58 -15.17 5.54 3.84
CA THR A 58 -15.63 6.88 4.22
C THR A 58 -14.60 7.92 3.80
N LEU A 59 -15.03 8.90 3.02
CA LEU A 59 -14.19 9.99 2.51
C LEU A 59 -14.76 11.34 2.95
N GLU A 60 -13.89 12.31 3.21
CA GLU A 60 -14.27 13.71 3.48
C GLU A 60 -13.69 14.63 2.41
N PHE A 61 -14.49 15.58 1.92
CA PHE A 61 -14.05 16.53 0.91
C PHE A 61 -13.39 17.75 1.55
N ASP A 62 -12.08 17.92 1.34
CA ASP A 62 -11.39 19.17 1.63
C ASP A 62 -11.82 20.22 0.60
N ARG A 63 -12.54 21.25 1.04
CA ARG A 63 -13.10 22.31 0.19
C ARG A 63 -12.06 23.31 -0.29
N GLU A 64 -10.96 23.47 0.43
CA GLU A 64 -9.89 24.41 0.06
C GLU A 64 -9.00 23.78 -1.02
N ARG A 65 -8.63 22.51 -0.80
CA ARG A 65 -7.75 21.76 -1.70
C ARG A 65 -8.50 21.03 -2.82
N CYS A 66 -9.83 20.91 -2.71
CA CYS A 66 -10.69 20.18 -3.63
C CYS A 66 -10.30 18.72 -3.81
N VAL A 67 -9.90 18.07 -2.71
CA VAL A 67 -9.49 16.65 -2.66
C VAL A 67 -10.37 15.87 -1.70
N TRP A 68 -10.56 14.59 -1.98
CA TRP A 68 -11.19 13.66 -1.04
C TRP A 68 -10.12 13.04 -0.15
N GLU A 69 -10.24 13.22 1.15
CA GLU A 69 -9.37 12.66 2.17
C GLU A 69 -10.01 11.40 2.77
N PHE A 70 -9.21 10.34 2.91
CA PHE A 70 -9.66 9.08 3.49
C PHE A 70 -9.89 9.21 5.00
N GLN A 71 -11.07 8.81 5.47
CA GLN A 71 -11.45 8.88 6.89
C GLN A 71 -11.52 7.50 7.54
N GLY A 72 -11.89 6.47 6.79
CA GLY A 72 -11.99 5.11 7.31
C GLY A 72 -12.52 4.12 6.28
N ALA A 73 -12.42 2.84 6.59
CA ALA A 73 -13.01 1.75 5.82
C ALA A 73 -13.85 0.89 6.76
N GLU A 74 -15.02 0.41 6.30
CA GLU A 74 -15.88 -0.46 7.12
C GLU A 74 -15.18 -1.79 7.44
N THR A 75 -14.49 -2.35 6.44
CA THR A 75 -13.62 -3.51 6.59
C THR A 75 -12.17 -3.05 6.61
N GLU A 76 -11.34 -3.68 7.46
CA GLU A 76 -9.91 -3.45 7.40
C GLU A 76 -9.41 -3.75 5.99
N LEU A 77 -8.81 -2.74 5.35
CA LEU A 77 -8.14 -2.93 4.06
C LEU A 77 -7.17 -4.09 4.20
N TRP A 78 -7.22 -5.04 3.28
CA TRP A 78 -6.26 -6.14 3.29
C TRP A 78 -4.86 -5.55 3.26
N LYS A 79 -4.12 -5.77 4.35
CA LYS A 79 -2.71 -5.41 4.45
C LYS A 79 -1.91 -6.66 4.09
N LEU A 80 -0.98 -6.50 3.16
CA LEU A 80 0.01 -7.53 2.90
C LEU A 80 0.68 -7.89 4.24
N PRO A 81 0.71 -9.17 4.64
CA PRO A 81 1.31 -9.53 5.91
C PRO A 81 2.77 -9.06 5.99
N PRO A 82 3.27 -8.77 7.21
CA PRO A 82 4.66 -8.42 7.42
C PRO A 82 5.59 -9.48 6.82
N ASP A 83 6.64 -9.04 6.12
CA ASP A 83 7.64 -9.95 5.57
C ASP A 83 8.70 -10.21 6.64
N PRO A 84 8.88 -11.46 7.12
CA PRO A 84 9.84 -11.77 8.18
C PRO A 84 11.28 -11.34 7.86
N LEU A 85 11.66 -11.32 6.58
CA LEU A 85 12.97 -10.85 6.16
C LEU A 85 13.10 -9.33 6.38
N LEU A 86 12.07 -8.56 6.00
CA LEU A 86 12.10 -7.11 6.15
C LEU A 86 12.05 -6.71 7.62
N GLU A 87 11.28 -7.42 8.44
CA GLU A 87 11.30 -7.23 9.90
C GLU A 87 12.68 -7.49 10.50
N ALA A 88 13.37 -8.55 10.07
CA ALA A 88 14.70 -8.87 10.56
C ALA A 88 15.72 -7.78 10.17
N VAL A 89 15.63 -7.28 8.93
CA VAL A 89 16.44 -6.15 8.45
C VAL A 89 16.13 -4.88 9.24
N ALA A 90 14.86 -4.60 9.52
CA ALA A 90 14.45 -3.42 10.27
C ALA A 90 14.95 -3.44 11.70
N LYS A 91 14.91 -4.60 12.37
CA LYS A 91 15.43 -4.78 13.74
C LYS A 91 16.95 -4.60 13.87
N MET A 92 17.70 -4.64 12.75
CA MET A 92 19.14 -4.45 12.75
C MET A 92 19.55 -2.99 12.92
N LEU A 93 18.72 -2.05 12.46
CA LEU A 93 18.98 -0.62 12.58
C LEU A 93 18.28 -0.07 13.82
N THR A 94 18.99 0.74 14.60
CA THR A 94 18.42 1.46 15.74
C THR A 94 18.69 2.95 15.59
N PRO A 95 17.98 3.83 16.32
CA PRO A 95 18.28 5.26 16.31
C PRO A 95 19.75 5.58 16.67
N GLU A 96 20.39 4.74 17.48
CA GLU A 96 21.80 4.87 17.86
C GLU A 96 22.77 4.36 16.77
N GLN A 97 22.30 3.44 15.92
CA GLN A 97 23.03 2.94 14.76
C GLN A 97 22.13 2.93 13.51
N PRO A 98 21.86 4.11 12.91
CA PRO A 98 20.85 4.27 11.88
C PRO A 98 21.35 3.85 10.49
N GLU A 99 22.66 3.63 10.32
CA GLU A 99 23.23 3.23 9.04
C GLU A 99 24.01 1.93 9.16
N TRP A 100 23.84 1.06 8.16
CA TRP A 100 24.66 -0.11 7.95
C TRP A 100 25.10 -0.19 6.49
N SER A 101 26.35 -0.54 6.24
CA SER A 101 26.88 -0.81 4.91
C SER A 101 27.85 -1.98 4.94
N GLY A 102 27.75 -2.88 3.97
CA GLY A 102 28.60 -4.07 3.90
C GLY A 102 28.31 -4.98 2.72
N ALA A 103 28.99 -6.11 2.66
CA ALA A 103 28.72 -7.15 1.69
C ALA A 103 27.40 -7.89 2.01
N PRO A 104 26.68 -8.42 1.02
CA PRO A 104 25.48 -9.23 1.24
C PRO A 104 25.67 -10.44 2.16
N THR A 105 26.87 -11.01 2.22
CA THR A 105 27.23 -12.09 3.14
C THR A 105 27.32 -11.60 4.58
N GLU A 106 27.93 -10.44 4.81
CA GLU A 106 28.00 -9.80 6.13
C GLU A 106 26.60 -9.39 6.63
N LEU A 107 25.71 -9.00 5.71
CA LEU A 107 24.31 -8.74 6.05
C LEU A 107 23.60 -10.01 6.53
N LEU A 108 23.82 -11.16 5.87
CA LEU A 108 23.23 -12.43 6.30
C LEU A 108 23.68 -12.85 7.69
N GLU A 109 24.95 -12.63 8.03
CA GLU A 109 25.48 -12.94 9.36
C GLU A 109 24.77 -12.14 10.47
N ARG A 110 24.26 -10.94 10.14
CA ARG A 110 23.49 -10.08 11.06
C ARG A 110 22.02 -10.47 11.16
N LEU A 111 21.53 -11.39 10.33
CA LEU A 111 20.13 -11.81 10.24
C LEU A 111 19.96 -13.28 10.70
N PRO A 112 20.11 -13.58 12.00
CA PRO A 112 19.97 -14.94 12.49
C PRO A 112 18.55 -15.46 12.22
N GLY A 113 18.47 -16.63 11.58
CA GLY A 113 17.19 -17.25 11.19
C GLY A 113 16.80 -17.07 9.72
N VAL A 114 17.53 -16.26 8.95
CA VAL A 114 17.34 -16.15 7.49
C VAL A 114 18.22 -17.16 6.76
N SER A 115 17.65 -18.30 6.35
CA SER A 115 18.37 -19.38 5.65
C SER A 115 18.33 -19.24 4.11
N ILE A 116 18.82 -18.11 3.58
CA ILE A 116 18.89 -17.88 2.12
C ILE A 116 20.30 -17.51 1.67
N GLN A 117 20.60 -17.70 0.38
CA GLN A 117 21.87 -17.28 -0.21
C GLN A 117 21.94 -15.76 -0.39
N ALA A 118 23.15 -15.20 -0.35
CA ALA A 118 23.39 -13.75 -0.41
C ALA A 118 22.88 -13.08 -1.71
N ASN A 119 22.94 -13.80 -2.84
CA ASN A 119 22.36 -13.37 -4.11
C ASN A 119 20.81 -13.30 -4.07
N ILE A 120 20.16 -14.23 -3.36
CA ILE A 120 18.71 -14.25 -3.14
C ILE A 120 18.31 -13.12 -2.19
N LEU A 121 19.08 -12.91 -1.11
CA LEU A 121 18.87 -11.80 -0.18
C LEU A 121 18.85 -10.48 -0.93
N THR A 122 19.91 -10.18 -1.70
CA THR A 122 19.95 -8.92 -2.44
C THR A 122 18.79 -8.80 -3.41
N ARG A 123 18.43 -9.83 -4.19
CA ARG A 123 17.25 -9.77 -5.07
C ARG A 123 15.97 -9.44 -4.31
N LYS A 124 15.71 -10.10 -3.17
CA LYS A 124 14.53 -9.81 -2.34
C LYS A 124 14.52 -8.37 -1.84
N LEU A 125 15.65 -7.85 -1.36
CA LEU A 125 15.74 -6.46 -0.89
C LEU A 125 15.57 -5.44 -2.03
N ASN A 126 16.02 -5.73 -3.26
CA ASN A 126 15.75 -4.86 -4.41
C ASN A 126 14.26 -4.82 -4.75
N VAL A 127 13.57 -5.97 -4.72
CA VAL A 127 12.12 -6.04 -5.01
C VAL A 127 11.30 -5.37 -3.92
N SER A 128 11.74 -5.49 -2.67
CA SER A 128 11.03 -4.94 -1.49
C SER A 128 11.59 -3.60 -1.00
N ALA A 129 12.34 -2.88 -1.84
CA ALA A 129 12.96 -1.60 -1.44
C ALA A 129 11.92 -0.56 -1.02
N ASP A 130 10.83 -0.44 -1.79
CA ASP A 130 9.73 0.48 -1.46
C ASP A 130 9.04 0.09 -0.15
N ARG A 131 8.92 -1.21 0.14
CA ARG A 131 8.35 -1.68 1.42
C ARG A 131 9.25 -1.36 2.60
N LEU A 132 10.57 -1.52 2.46
CA LEU A 132 11.52 -1.11 3.51
C LEU A 132 11.37 0.37 3.84
N TYR A 133 11.17 1.20 2.83
CA TYR A 133 10.98 2.63 3.03
C TYR A 133 9.62 2.96 3.65
N ASN A 134 8.52 2.48 3.06
CA ASN A 134 7.16 2.83 3.48
C ASN A 134 6.77 2.22 4.83
N ASP A 135 7.16 0.96 5.09
CA ASP A 135 6.74 0.23 6.29
C ASP A 135 7.70 0.47 7.47
N TYR A 136 8.98 0.77 7.20
CA TYR A 136 10.03 0.83 8.24
C TYR A 136 10.91 2.08 8.19
N GLY A 137 10.74 3.00 7.23
CA GLY A 137 11.59 4.18 7.08
C GLY A 137 13.02 3.88 6.64
N ILE A 138 13.28 2.71 6.05
CA ILE A 138 14.62 2.28 5.69
C ILE A 138 14.85 2.44 4.20
N ARG A 139 15.80 3.31 3.85
CA ARG A 139 16.32 3.43 2.49
C ARG A 139 17.32 2.32 2.23
N TYR A 140 17.00 1.50 1.22
CA TYR A 140 17.89 0.46 0.70
C TYR A 140 18.60 0.94 -0.56
N GLU A 141 19.92 0.81 -0.58
CA GLU A 141 20.75 1.07 -1.75
C GLU A 141 21.67 -0.11 -2.01
N SER A 142 21.97 -0.36 -3.29
CA SER A 142 22.94 -1.38 -3.64
C SER A 142 23.77 -0.97 -4.84
N ARG A 143 25.09 -1.09 -4.67
CA ARG A 143 26.08 -0.72 -5.69
C ARG A 143 27.05 -1.85 -5.95
N ARG A 144 27.54 -1.93 -7.18
CA ARG A 144 28.63 -2.84 -7.55
C ARG A 144 29.95 -2.09 -7.45
N THR A 145 30.89 -2.63 -6.71
CA THR A 145 32.28 -2.17 -6.61
C THR A 145 33.21 -3.20 -7.25
N HIS A 146 34.49 -2.87 -7.38
CA HIS A 146 35.51 -3.81 -7.86
C HIS A 146 35.65 -5.04 -6.95
N GLU A 147 35.39 -4.88 -5.65
CA GLU A 147 35.52 -5.92 -4.62
C GLU A 147 34.25 -6.76 -4.44
N GLY A 148 33.13 -6.35 -5.05
CA GLY A 148 31.87 -7.09 -4.96
C GLY A 148 30.65 -6.19 -4.97
N ARG A 149 29.52 -6.73 -4.51
CA ARG A 149 28.29 -5.95 -4.31
C ARG A 149 28.31 -5.40 -2.88
N VAL A 150 28.00 -4.12 -2.73
CA VAL A 150 27.82 -3.47 -1.42
C VAL A 150 26.34 -3.11 -1.28
N VAL A 151 25.80 -3.40 -0.10
CA VAL A 151 24.44 -3.01 0.32
C VAL A 151 24.59 -1.93 1.38
N LYS A 152 23.80 -0.87 1.26
CA LYS A 152 23.67 0.18 2.25
C LYS A 152 22.21 0.26 2.68
N LEU A 153 21.99 0.36 3.99
CA LEU A 153 20.70 0.50 4.63
C LEU A 153 20.78 1.74 5.54
N THR A 154 19.85 2.65 5.39
CA THR A 154 19.80 3.89 6.17
C THR A 154 18.40 4.06 6.73
N LEU A 155 18.30 4.13 8.05
CA LEU A 155 17.09 4.51 8.76
C LEU A 155 16.93 6.03 8.61
N GLU A 156 16.05 6.41 7.70
CA GLU A 156 15.62 7.79 7.57
C GLU A 156 14.47 7.94 8.54
N ASN A 157 14.69 8.67 9.64
CA ASN A 157 13.63 8.99 10.60
C ASN A 157 12.39 9.39 9.81
N SER A 158 11.41 8.49 9.77
CA SER A 158 10.09 8.81 9.27
C SER A 158 9.60 9.87 10.24
N GLY A 159 9.53 11.11 9.74
CA GLY A 159 9.06 12.24 10.52
C GLY A 159 7.77 11.87 11.22
N ALA A 160 7.67 12.31 12.47
CA ALA A 160 6.43 12.39 13.22
C ALA A 160 5.29 13.01 12.40
#